data_AF-A0A8T4CK39-F1
#
_entry.id   AF-A0A8T4CK39-F1
#
_cell.length_a   1.000
_cell.length_b   1.000
_cell.length_c   1.000
_cell.angle_alpha   90.00
_cell.angle_beta   90.00
_cell.angle_gamma   90.00
#
_symmetry.space_group_name_H-M   'P 1'
#
loop_
_entity.id
_entity.type
_entity.pdbx_description
1 polymer ?
#
loop_
_entity_poly.entity_id
_entity_poly.type
_entity_poly.pdbx_seq_one_letter_code
_entity_poly.pdbx_strand_id
1 'polypeptide(L)'
;MKLRYKVLIGLVLFVLLSGCFHSVSNDAETSESVSSSAVAAAVVEKVNYQIADKEVDTLERVTYRVKLDKRIITAQNLKDVAEDIVKTDAKGQRYTTMFFFFYGPSDYVMSSYMLGTLKYAPYGEMGNHLKARSDYSNFEFFDGEAIIYSTENLPSEKEFEICGAVDRGYAELNWDYDKESEMGYSEYSDYREETVKSTVASKYGITTEEVHETYMDVLTARYDLAKKQTFN
;
A
#
# COMPACT_ATOMS: atom_id res chain seq x y z
N MET A 1 31.05 -33.92 28.88
CA MET A 1 32.01 -33.78 27.75
C MET A 1 31.29 -33.00 26.66
N LYS A 2 31.58 -31.70 26.46
CA LYS A 2 32.64 -31.13 25.60
C LYS A 2 32.54 -31.66 24.15
N LEU A 3 32.56 -30.88 23.08
CA LEU A 3 32.58 -29.44 22.82
C LEU A 3 32.64 -29.28 21.28
N ARG A 4 31.86 -28.36 20.69
CA ARG A 4 32.18 -27.50 19.50
C ARG A 4 32.64 -28.13 18.17
N TYR A 5 32.10 -27.64 17.05
CA TYR A 5 32.82 -26.78 16.10
C TYR A 5 31.82 -26.04 15.18
N LYS A 6 31.73 -24.72 15.36
CA LYS A 6 31.36 -23.76 14.31
C LYS A 6 32.65 -23.00 13.94
N VAL A 7 32.65 -22.41 12.74
CA VAL A 7 33.50 -21.30 12.24
C VAL A 7 34.79 -21.70 11.52
N LEU A 8 34.88 -21.34 10.21
CA LEU A 8 35.86 -20.42 9.58
C LEU A 8 35.74 -20.60 8.05
N ILE A 9 35.28 -19.61 7.26
CA ILE A 9 36.03 -18.45 6.74
C ILE A 9 37.38 -18.86 6.15
N GLY A 10 37.51 -18.76 4.82
CA GLY A 10 38.83 -18.72 4.19
C GLY A 10 38.90 -19.18 2.73
N LEU A 11 38.40 -18.39 1.78
CA LEU A 11 39.04 -18.28 0.46
C LEU A 11 38.60 -17.00 -0.28
N VAL A 12 38.90 -15.87 0.34
CA VAL A 12 39.26 -14.64 -0.39
C VAL A 12 40.74 -14.79 -0.75
N LEU A 13 41.14 -14.30 -1.94
CA LEU A 13 42.50 -14.24 -2.51
C LEU A 13 42.96 -15.45 -3.33
N PHE A 14 42.55 -15.54 -4.60
CA PHE A 14 43.46 -16.05 -5.66
C PHE A 14 43.19 -15.56 -7.10
N VAL A 15 42.42 -14.48 -7.32
CA VAL A 15 42.26 -13.94 -8.69
C VAL A 15 42.48 -12.42 -8.71
N LEU A 16 43.68 -12.01 -8.33
CA LEU A 16 44.34 -10.82 -8.84
C LEU A 16 45.75 -11.26 -9.28
N LEU A 17 46.15 -10.82 -10.48
CA LEU A 17 47.51 -10.85 -11.08
C LEU A 17 47.81 -11.94 -12.13
N SER A 18 47.37 -11.68 -13.36
CA SER A 18 48.17 -11.85 -14.59
C SER A 18 47.51 -10.95 -15.65
N GLY A 19 48.10 -9.97 -16.32
CA GLY A 19 49.40 -9.32 -16.32
C GLY A 19 49.27 -8.15 -17.32
N CYS A 20 49.88 -7.00 -17.01
CA CYS A 20 49.95 -5.84 -17.91
C CYS A 20 50.83 -6.13 -19.13
N PHE A 21 50.50 -5.61 -20.31
CA PHE A 21 51.43 -4.84 -21.15
C PHE A 21 50.66 -4.00 -22.20
N HIS A 22 51.13 -2.76 -22.39
CA HIS A 22 50.62 -1.70 -23.27
C HIS A 22 50.68 -2.06 -24.76
N SER A 23 49.71 -1.56 -25.56
CA SER A 23 50.02 -0.90 -26.82
C SER A 23 48.98 0.17 -27.16
N VAL A 24 49.47 1.39 -27.40
CA VAL A 24 48.74 2.50 -28.01
C VAL A 24 48.66 2.25 -29.52
N SER A 25 47.47 2.40 -30.12
CA SER A 25 47.33 2.73 -31.53
C SER A 25 46.03 3.49 -31.77
N ASN A 26 46.17 4.68 -32.35
CA ASN A 26 45.11 5.53 -32.87
C ASN A 26 44.51 4.96 -34.17
N ASP A 27 43.29 5.45 -34.43
CA ASP A 27 42.57 5.55 -35.71
C ASP A 27 41.97 4.29 -36.34
N ALA A 28 40.64 4.22 -36.29
CA ALA A 28 39.81 4.22 -37.50
C ALA A 28 38.34 4.47 -37.15
N GLU A 29 37.77 5.50 -37.78
CA GLU A 29 36.34 5.80 -37.82
C GLU A 29 35.52 4.57 -38.20
N THR A 30 34.46 4.29 -37.45
CA THR A 30 33.27 3.63 -38.01
C THR A 30 32.04 4.25 -37.37
N SER A 31 31.37 5.07 -38.17
CA SER A 31 30.07 5.68 -37.91
C SER A 31 29.02 4.59 -37.70
N GLU A 32 28.77 4.21 -36.45
CA GLU A 32 27.54 3.49 -36.10
C GLU A 32 26.42 4.51 -35.88
N SER A 33 25.41 4.40 -36.74
CA SER A 33 24.21 5.22 -36.75
C SER A 33 23.54 5.21 -35.38
N VAL A 34 23.42 6.39 -34.77
CA VAL A 34 22.52 6.64 -33.65
C VAL A 34 21.09 6.45 -34.16
N SER A 35 20.58 5.23 -34.06
CA SER A 35 19.15 4.97 -34.07
C SER A 35 18.60 5.57 -32.78
N SER A 36 18.19 6.85 -32.85
CA SER A 36 17.37 7.47 -31.82
C SER A 36 16.03 6.72 -31.77
N SER A 37 15.99 5.64 -31.00
CA SER A 37 14.73 5.09 -30.53
C SER A 37 14.16 6.15 -29.60
N ALA A 38 13.27 6.98 -30.15
CA ALA A 38 12.38 7.80 -29.35
C ALA A 38 11.51 6.84 -28.55
N VAL A 39 12.03 6.40 -27.41
CA VAL A 39 11.22 5.85 -26.33
C VAL A 39 10.27 6.99 -26.00
N ALA A 40 9.03 6.90 -26.50
CA ALA A 40 7.98 7.79 -26.10
C ALA A 40 7.98 7.77 -24.57
N ALA A 41 8.38 8.88 -23.95
CA ALA A 41 8.29 9.02 -22.51
C ALA A 41 6.83 8.73 -22.18
N ALA A 42 6.58 7.59 -21.55
CA ALA A 42 5.24 7.24 -21.11
C ALA A 42 4.82 8.41 -20.23
N VAL A 43 3.84 9.17 -20.71
CA VAL A 43 3.26 10.27 -19.94
C VAL A 43 2.67 9.58 -18.71
N VAL A 44 3.36 9.68 -17.57
CA VAL A 44 2.86 9.18 -16.30
C VAL A 44 1.63 10.01 -16.02
N GLU A 45 0.47 9.42 -16.27
CA GLU A 45 -0.80 10.11 -16.11
C GLU A 45 -0.95 10.47 -14.63
N LYS A 46 -1.12 11.77 -14.33
CA LYS A 46 -1.25 12.25 -12.96
C LYS A 46 -2.45 11.56 -12.29
N VAL A 47 -2.21 10.93 -11.15
CA VAL A 47 -3.25 10.28 -10.34
C VAL A 47 -3.83 11.32 -9.39
N ASN A 48 -5.16 11.48 -9.38
CA ASN A 48 -5.79 12.35 -8.39
C ASN A 48 -5.94 11.59 -7.07
N TYR A 49 -5.85 12.33 -5.97
CA TYR A 49 -5.94 11.72 -4.66
C TYR A 49 -6.71 12.60 -3.67
N GLN A 50 -7.19 11.97 -2.61
CA GLN A 50 -7.78 12.60 -1.45
C GLN A 50 -7.12 12.02 -0.19
N ILE A 51 -6.67 12.87 0.72
CA ILE A 51 -6.28 12.45 2.07
C ILE A 51 -7.58 12.15 2.83
N ALA A 52 -7.88 10.87 3.01
CA ALA A 52 -9.10 10.42 3.70
C ALA A 52 -8.93 10.54 5.23
N ASP A 53 -7.71 10.33 5.72
CA ASP A 53 -7.40 10.44 7.13
C ASP A 53 -5.89 10.68 7.36
N LYS A 54 -5.58 11.32 8.49
CA LYS A 54 -4.22 11.67 8.93
C LYS A 54 -4.10 11.49 10.43
N GLU A 55 -3.26 10.56 10.85
CA GLU A 55 -2.96 10.31 12.26
C GLU A 55 -1.51 10.68 12.58
N VAL A 56 -1.27 11.28 13.74
CA VAL A 56 0.08 11.56 14.26
C VAL A 56 0.19 10.91 15.63
N ASP A 57 1.22 10.10 15.83
CA ASP A 57 1.44 9.42 17.10
C ASP A 57 2.47 10.12 18.00
N THR A 58 2.68 9.55 19.19
CA THR A 58 3.59 10.09 20.22
C THR A 58 5.07 10.06 19.84
N LEU A 59 5.44 9.36 18.76
CA LEU A 59 6.80 9.33 18.22
C LEU A 59 6.96 10.27 17.02
N GLU A 60 5.98 11.16 16.79
CA GLU A 60 5.92 12.04 15.63
C GLU A 60 5.94 11.24 14.32
N ARG A 61 5.33 10.05 14.30
CA ARG A 61 5.11 9.29 13.07
C ARG A 61 3.76 9.69 12.50
N VAL A 62 3.73 9.96 11.21
CA VAL A 62 2.50 10.40 10.52
C VAL A 62 1.98 9.27 9.65
N THR A 63 0.72 8.90 9.83
CA THR A 63 0.04 7.93 8.98
C THR A 63 -0.96 8.67 8.11
N TYR A 64 -0.75 8.63 6.80
CA TYR A 64 -1.71 9.10 5.80
C TYR A 64 -2.48 7.91 5.23
N ARG A 65 -3.80 8.02 5.23
CA ARG A 65 -4.69 7.13 4.47
C ARG A 65 -5.17 7.90 3.25
N VAL A 66 -4.74 7.46 2.08
CA VAL A 66 -4.88 8.20 0.82
C VAL A 66 -5.77 7.42 -0.13
N LYS A 67 -6.89 8.01 -0.53
CA LYS A 67 -7.77 7.48 -1.57
C LYS A 67 -7.29 7.96 -2.92
N LEU A 68 -7.09 7.04 -3.86
CA LEU A 68 -6.74 7.31 -5.25
C LEU A 68 -7.98 7.18 -6.13
N ASP A 69 -8.02 7.93 -7.22
CA ASP A 69 -9.09 7.87 -8.23
C ASP A 69 -8.91 6.70 -9.22
N LYS A 70 -7.84 5.91 -9.10
CA LYS A 70 -7.51 4.81 -10.00
C LYS A 70 -7.39 3.47 -9.31
N ARG A 71 -7.78 2.41 -10.03
CA ARG A 71 -7.66 1.02 -9.58
C ARG A 71 -6.35 0.35 -9.91
N ILE A 72 -5.72 0.76 -11.01
CA ILE A 72 -4.45 0.22 -11.45
C ILE A 72 -3.44 1.33 -11.25
N ILE A 73 -2.42 1.06 -10.44
CA ILE A 73 -1.38 2.02 -10.09
C ILE A 73 -0.01 1.40 -10.27
N THR A 74 0.97 2.24 -10.54
CA THR A 74 2.38 1.87 -10.56
C THR A 74 3.06 2.33 -9.28
N ALA A 75 4.23 1.77 -8.97
CA ALA A 75 5.08 2.22 -7.86
C ALA A 75 5.43 3.71 -8.01
N GLN A 76 5.64 4.16 -9.25
CA GLN A 76 5.92 5.56 -9.52
C GLN A 76 4.72 6.44 -9.19
N ASN A 77 3.49 6.03 -9.52
CA ASN A 77 2.30 6.78 -9.13
C ASN A 77 2.20 6.97 -7.61
N LEU A 78 2.50 5.94 -6.81
CA LEU A 78 2.48 6.05 -5.34
C LEU A 78 3.55 7.00 -4.83
N LYS A 79 4.75 6.94 -5.41
CA LYS A 79 5.86 7.86 -5.08
C LYS A 79 5.51 9.30 -5.41
N ASP A 80 4.96 9.55 -6.60
CA ASP A 80 4.57 10.88 -7.05
C ASP A 80 3.49 11.48 -6.13
N VAL A 81 2.48 10.69 -5.74
CA VAL A 81 1.44 11.14 -4.81
C VAL A 81 2.00 11.39 -3.41
N ALA A 82 2.85 10.49 -2.89
CA ALA A 82 3.48 10.70 -1.59
C ALA A 82 4.34 11.97 -1.59
N GLU A 83 5.14 12.18 -2.62
CA GLU A 83 5.98 13.36 -2.77
C GLU A 83 5.14 14.65 -2.82
N ASP A 84 4.01 14.64 -3.54
CA ASP A 84 3.08 15.78 -3.56
C ASP A 84 2.49 16.06 -2.17
N ILE A 85 2.02 15.03 -1.45
CA ILE A 85 1.49 15.17 -0.08
C ILE A 85 2.54 15.79 0.85
N VAL A 86 3.79 15.34 0.77
CA VAL A 86 4.83 15.88 1.65
C VAL A 86 5.18 17.32 1.31
N LYS A 87 5.24 17.66 0.02
CA LYS A 87 5.51 19.04 -0.44
C LYS A 87 4.38 20.01 -0.11
N THR A 88 3.13 19.52 -0.06
CA THR A 88 1.93 20.36 0.07
C THR A 88 1.31 20.34 1.47
N ASP A 89 0.97 19.16 1.99
CA ASP A 89 0.28 19.00 3.28
C ASP A 89 1.26 18.91 4.46
N ALA A 90 2.31 18.12 4.32
CA ALA A 90 3.22 17.92 5.44
C ALA A 90 4.16 19.12 5.69
N LYS A 91 4.29 20.02 4.71
CA LYS A 91 5.25 21.14 4.75
C LYS A 91 5.25 21.87 6.10
N GLY A 92 6.42 21.92 6.74
CA GLY A 92 6.63 22.56 8.04
C GLY A 92 6.27 21.71 9.28
N GLN A 93 5.59 20.57 9.12
CA GLN A 93 5.34 19.62 10.20
C GLN A 93 6.63 18.90 10.60
N ARG A 94 6.80 18.58 11.89
CA ARG A 94 7.89 17.73 12.37
C ARG A 94 7.44 16.28 12.37
N TYR A 95 8.29 15.37 11.89
CA TYR A 95 8.02 13.94 11.91
C TYR A 95 9.32 13.13 11.88
N THR A 96 9.26 11.90 12.39
CA THR A 96 10.35 10.91 12.29
C THR A 96 10.22 10.04 11.04
N THR A 97 8.99 9.66 10.71
CA THR A 97 8.65 8.81 9.57
C THR A 97 7.21 9.08 9.16
N MET A 98 6.93 8.98 7.87
CA MET A 98 5.57 8.96 7.34
C MET A 98 5.26 7.61 6.74
N PHE A 99 4.04 7.14 6.96
CA PHE A 99 3.47 5.98 6.32
C PHE A 99 2.31 6.43 5.45
N PHE A 100 2.29 5.99 4.21
CA PHE A 100 1.21 6.22 3.28
C PHE A 100 0.56 4.88 2.99
N PHE A 101 -0.72 4.79 3.30
CA PHE A 101 -1.57 3.67 2.92
C PHE A 101 -2.45 4.15 1.79
N PHE A 102 -2.20 3.63 0.58
CA PHE A 102 -2.96 3.99 -0.60
C PHE A 102 -4.11 3.03 -0.78
N TYR A 103 -5.27 3.59 -1.09
CA TYR A 103 -6.52 2.88 -1.26
C TYR A 103 -7.11 3.22 -2.61
N GLY A 104 -7.78 2.27 -3.24
CA GLY A 104 -8.51 2.54 -4.47
C GLY A 104 -9.76 3.40 -4.28
N PRO A 105 -10.51 3.66 -5.36
CA PRO A 105 -11.76 4.39 -5.30
C PRO A 105 -12.78 3.63 -4.43
N SER A 106 -13.18 4.25 -3.32
CA SER A 106 -14.30 3.81 -2.47
C SER A 106 -14.82 5.00 -1.67
N ASP A 107 -16.12 5.10 -1.46
CA ASP A 107 -16.72 6.12 -0.59
C ASP A 107 -16.28 5.99 0.87
N TYR A 108 -15.88 4.79 1.30
CA TYR A 108 -15.37 4.54 2.64
C TYR A 108 -13.99 3.87 2.56
N VAL A 109 -12.96 4.57 3.05
CA VAL A 109 -11.56 4.16 2.85
C VAL A 109 -11.23 2.83 3.52
N MET A 110 -11.85 2.52 4.66
CA MET A 110 -11.67 1.23 5.35
C MET A 110 -12.31 0.05 4.60
N SER A 111 -13.23 0.33 3.68
CA SER A 111 -13.83 -0.65 2.76
C SER A 111 -13.16 -0.64 1.38
N SER A 112 -12.09 0.13 1.19
CA SER A 112 -11.34 0.11 -0.05
C SER A 112 -10.27 -0.99 -0.05
N TYR A 113 -9.83 -1.41 -1.22
CA TYR A 113 -8.63 -2.25 -1.34
C TYR A 113 -7.40 -1.37 -1.15
N MET A 114 -6.46 -1.89 -0.36
CA MET A 114 -5.14 -1.30 -0.28
C MET A 114 -4.46 -1.53 -1.63
N LEU A 115 -3.97 -0.46 -2.24
CA LEU A 115 -3.26 -0.44 -3.51
C LEU A 115 -1.76 -0.56 -3.33
N GLY A 116 -1.28 0.00 -2.23
CA GLY A 116 0.09 -0.12 -1.82
C GLY A 116 0.34 0.61 -0.53
N THR A 117 1.53 0.38 0.00
CA THR A 117 2.06 1.18 1.10
C THR A 117 3.37 1.80 0.67
N LEU A 118 3.64 2.98 1.22
CA LEU A 118 4.92 3.64 1.07
C LEU A 118 5.34 4.17 2.43
N LYS A 119 6.62 3.99 2.73
CA LYS A 119 7.24 4.52 3.93
C LYS A 119 8.26 5.58 3.54
N TYR A 120 8.13 6.77 4.10
CA TYR A 120 9.07 7.86 3.93
C TYR A 120 9.77 8.17 5.25
N ALA A 121 11.08 7.94 5.29
CA ALA A 121 11.92 8.15 6.45
C ALA A 121 13.21 8.87 6.01
N PRO A 122 13.18 10.20 5.79
CA PRO A 122 14.29 10.94 5.19
C PRO A 122 15.60 10.88 6.00
N TYR A 123 15.53 10.44 7.26
CA TYR A 123 16.69 10.31 8.15
C TYR A 123 16.90 8.88 8.67
N GLY A 124 16.19 7.89 8.12
CA GLY A 124 16.42 6.45 8.35
C GLY A 124 16.06 5.87 9.73
N GLU A 125 15.68 6.68 10.73
CA GLU A 125 15.38 6.20 12.09
C GLU A 125 13.91 6.36 12.50
N MET A 126 13.19 5.24 12.57
CA MET A 126 11.75 5.20 12.87
C MET A 126 11.39 5.29 14.36
N GLY A 127 12.33 4.96 15.26
CA GLY A 127 12.04 4.75 16.69
C GLY A 127 12.43 5.90 17.62
N ASN A 128 12.93 7.02 17.09
CA ASN A 128 13.53 8.08 17.90
C ASN A 128 12.95 9.46 17.58
N HIS A 129 11.95 9.89 18.36
CA HIS A 129 11.26 11.18 18.21
C HIS A 129 12.20 12.40 18.26
N LEU A 130 13.37 12.32 18.92
CA LEU A 130 14.36 13.41 18.97
C LEU A 130 14.98 13.71 17.59
N LYS A 131 14.85 12.79 16.65
CA LYS A 131 15.25 12.96 15.25
C LYS A 131 14.15 13.50 14.35
N ALA A 132 12.98 13.85 14.89
CA ALA A 132 11.93 14.48 14.10
C ALA A 132 12.40 15.83 13.52
N ARG A 133 12.17 16.04 12.22
CA ARG A 133 12.55 17.25 11.47
C ARG A 133 11.39 17.73 10.61
N SER A 134 11.48 18.98 10.16
CA SER A 134 10.55 19.64 9.24
C SER A 134 11.21 20.04 7.92
N ASP A 135 12.35 19.43 7.60
CA ASP A 135 13.12 19.66 6.38
C ASP A 135 12.93 18.47 5.44
N TYR A 136 12.65 18.80 4.18
CA TYR A 136 12.19 17.89 3.11
C TYR A 136 13.13 17.92 1.91
N SER A 137 14.30 18.55 2.04
CA SER A 137 15.25 18.78 0.95
C SER A 137 15.85 17.50 0.37
N ASN A 138 15.92 16.41 1.16
CA ASN A 138 16.41 15.10 0.72
C ASN A 138 15.25 14.10 0.67
N PHE A 139 14.64 14.02 -0.50
CA PHE A 139 13.53 13.11 -0.77
C PHE A 139 14.03 11.73 -1.18
N GLU A 140 14.60 10.99 -0.23
CA GLU A 140 14.96 9.59 -0.44
C GLU A 140 13.93 8.70 0.22
N PHE A 141 13.15 7.99 -0.61
CA PHE A 141 12.33 6.90 -0.11
C PHE A 141 13.27 5.86 0.49
N PHE A 142 13.08 5.53 1.76
CA PHE A 142 13.78 4.39 2.35
C PHE A 142 13.40 3.16 1.52
N ASP A 143 14.37 2.29 1.24
CA ASP A 143 14.32 1.09 0.39
C ASP A 143 13.31 0.03 0.90
N GLY A 144 12.05 0.44 0.99
CA GLY A 144 10.88 -0.40 1.08
C GLY A 144 10.17 -0.17 -0.24
N GLU A 145 10.27 -1.16 -1.12
CA GLU A 145 9.55 -1.21 -2.38
C GLU A 145 8.11 -0.72 -2.16
N ALA A 146 7.61 0.15 -3.05
CA ALA A 146 6.18 0.42 -3.05
C ALA A 146 5.51 -0.93 -3.32
N ILE A 147 4.89 -1.51 -2.29
CA ILE A 147 4.31 -2.84 -2.42
C ILE A 147 3.03 -2.67 -3.23
N ILE A 148 3.12 -2.88 -4.54
CA ILE A 148 1.95 -2.86 -5.42
C ILE A 148 1.27 -4.22 -5.31
N TYR A 149 -0.01 -4.22 -4.98
CA TYR A 149 -0.75 -5.47 -4.95
C TYR A 149 -1.26 -5.82 -6.34
N SER A 150 -1.08 -7.10 -6.73
CA SER A 150 -1.56 -7.61 -8.03
C SER A 150 -3.05 -7.34 -8.18
N THR A 151 -3.39 -6.74 -9.31
CA THR A 151 -4.76 -6.40 -9.69
C THR A 151 -5.50 -7.56 -10.35
N GLU A 152 -4.81 -8.68 -10.61
CA GLU A 152 -5.31 -9.78 -11.47
C GLU A 152 -6.53 -10.51 -10.90
N ASN A 153 -6.84 -10.36 -9.61
CA ASN A 153 -8.03 -10.94 -8.97
C ASN A 153 -8.73 -9.93 -8.04
N LEU A 154 -8.74 -8.64 -8.38
CA LEU A 154 -9.52 -7.67 -7.61
C LEU A 154 -11.01 -7.85 -7.92
N PRO A 155 -11.89 -7.83 -6.90
CA PRO A 155 -13.32 -7.71 -7.13
C PRO A 155 -13.63 -6.52 -8.05
N SER A 156 -14.67 -6.63 -8.85
CA SER A 156 -15.23 -5.56 -9.66
C SER A 156 -15.65 -4.37 -8.80
N GLU A 157 -15.82 -3.21 -9.44
CA GLU A 157 -16.28 -2.00 -8.76
C GLU A 157 -17.63 -2.21 -8.07
N LYS A 158 -18.57 -2.89 -8.75
CA LYS A 158 -19.88 -3.24 -8.20
C LYS A 158 -19.78 -4.13 -6.96
N GLU A 159 -18.90 -5.12 -6.96
CA GLU A 159 -18.70 -6.01 -5.79
C GLU A 159 -18.15 -5.22 -4.58
N PHE A 160 -17.26 -4.25 -4.82
CA PHE A 160 -16.80 -3.33 -3.76
C PHE A 160 -17.89 -2.39 -3.28
N GLU A 161 -18.73 -1.86 -4.17
CA GLU A 161 -19.87 -1.02 -3.78
C GLU A 161 -20.87 -1.77 -2.91
N ILE A 162 -21.11 -3.06 -3.20
CA ILE A 162 -21.93 -3.96 -2.40
C ILE A 162 -21.27 -4.20 -1.04
N CYS A 163 -20.00 -4.61 -1.03
CA CYS A 163 -19.26 -4.85 0.22
C CYS A 163 -19.16 -3.60 1.11
N GLY A 164 -18.89 -2.43 0.53
CA GLY A 164 -18.85 -1.17 1.26
C GLY A 164 -20.23 -0.72 1.76
N ALA A 165 -21.32 -1.09 1.07
CA ALA A 165 -22.66 -0.89 1.60
C ALA A 165 -22.98 -1.81 2.79
N VAL A 166 -22.48 -3.06 2.78
CA VAL A 166 -22.58 -3.97 3.93
C VAL A 166 -21.78 -3.43 5.13
N ASP A 167 -20.51 -3.05 4.92
CA ASP A 167 -19.63 -2.48 5.96
C ASP A 167 -20.27 -1.24 6.61
N ARG A 168 -20.83 -0.32 5.80
CA ARG A 168 -21.57 0.85 6.30
C ARG A 168 -22.85 0.46 7.02
N GLY A 169 -23.61 -0.49 6.49
CA GLY A 169 -24.83 -0.99 7.14
C GLY A 169 -24.54 -1.48 8.56
N TYR A 170 -23.45 -2.21 8.75
CA TYR A 170 -23.00 -2.60 10.09
C TYR A 170 -22.57 -1.41 10.94
N ALA A 171 -21.84 -0.44 10.39
CA ALA A 171 -21.43 0.76 11.14
C ALA A 171 -22.64 1.63 11.56
N GLU A 172 -23.67 1.72 10.73
CA GLU A 172 -24.89 2.50 10.98
C GLU A 172 -25.83 1.79 11.97
N LEU A 173 -25.99 0.46 11.83
CA LEU A 173 -26.66 -0.41 12.81
C LEU A 173 -25.74 -0.68 14.00
N ASN A 174 -25.20 0.37 14.64
CA ASN A 174 -24.41 0.30 15.85
C ASN A 174 -24.95 -0.78 16.81
N TRP A 175 -24.05 -1.48 17.49
CA TRP A 175 -24.42 -2.58 18.36
C TRP A 175 -25.38 -2.12 19.46
N ASP A 176 -26.60 -2.67 19.45
CA ASP A 176 -27.67 -2.36 20.39
C ASP A 176 -27.67 -3.39 21.51
N TYR A 177 -27.03 -3.04 22.62
CA TYR A 177 -26.90 -3.91 23.79
C TYR A 177 -28.23 -4.19 24.49
N ASP A 178 -29.20 -3.29 24.41
CA ASP A 178 -30.51 -3.50 25.01
C ASP A 178 -31.25 -4.58 24.23
N LYS A 179 -31.24 -4.46 22.89
CA LYS A 179 -31.84 -5.48 22.01
C LYS A 179 -31.09 -6.82 22.04
N GLU A 180 -29.77 -6.80 22.18
CA GLU A 180 -28.98 -8.02 22.44
C GLU A 180 -29.38 -8.67 23.76
N SER A 181 -29.58 -7.90 24.83
CA SER A 181 -30.00 -8.43 26.13
C SER A 181 -31.40 -9.06 26.08
N GLU A 182 -32.27 -8.60 25.19
CA GLU A 182 -33.62 -9.14 25.01
C GLU A 182 -33.64 -10.42 24.17
N MET A 183 -32.87 -10.48 23.08
CA MET A 183 -32.87 -11.58 22.12
C MET A 183 -31.77 -12.63 22.40
N GLY A 184 -30.74 -12.26 23.14
CA GLY A 184 -29.49 -13.01 23.25
C GLY A 184 -28.53 -12.74 22.09
N TYR A 185 -27.23 -12.87 22.35
CA TYR A 185 -26.15 -12.53 21.42
C TYR A 185 -26.31 -13.16 20.03
N SER A 186 -26.57 -14.46 19.94
CA SER A 186 -26.66 -15.17 18.65
C SER A 186 -27.83 -14.68 17.82
N GLU A 187 -29.03 -14.56 18.43
CA GLU A 187 -30.24 -14.16 17.73
C GLU A 187 -30.17 -12.70 17.27
N TYR A 188 -29.58 -11.83 18.10
CA TYR A 188 -29.33 -10.44 17.72
C TYR A 188 -28.29 -10.32 16.60
N SER A 189 -27.22 -11.12 16.64
CA SER A 189 -26.22 -11.17 15.57
C SER A 189 -26.85 -11.57 14.23
N ASP A 190 -27.66 -12.63 14.21
CA ASP A 190 -28.35 -13.10 13.00
C ASP A 190 -29.36 -12.05 12.49
N TYR A 191 -30.14 -11.45 13.38
CA TYR A 191 -31.06 -10.35 13.03
C TYR A 191 -30.33 -9.18 12.38
N ARG A 192 -29.18 -8.78 12.93
CA ARG A 192 -28.39 -7.66 12.43
C ARG A 192 -27.80 -7.97 11.05
N GLU A 193 -27.26 -9.17 10.88
CA GLU A 193 -26.74 -9.64 9.59
C GLU A 193 -27.83 -9.67 8.51
N GLU A 194 -29.00 -10.22 8.81
CA GLU A 194 -30.13 -10.28 7.88
C GLU A 194 -30.65 -8.88 7.53
N THR A 195 -30.75 -7.99 8.52
CA THR A 195 -31.18 -6.59 8.30
C THR A 195 -30.25 -5.85 7.35
N VAL A 196 -28.93 -5.99 7.55
CA VAL A 196 -27.94 -5.34 6.67
C VAL A 196 -28.02 -5.93 5.26
N LYS A 197 -27.98 -7.25 5.13
CA LYS A 197 -27.98 -7.92 3.81
C LYS A 197 -29.24 -7.64 3.02
N SER A 198 -30.42 -7.71 3.65
CA SER A 198 -31.69 -7.44 2.97
C SER A 198 -31.81 -5.98 2.51
N THR A 199 -31.31 -5.04 3.29
CA THR A 199 -31.24 -3.61 2.91
C THR A 199 -30.34 -3.40 1.69
N VAL A 200 -29.16 -4.02 1.69
CA VAL A 200 -28.21 -3.95 0.56
C VAL A 200 -28.78 -4.66 -0.67
N ALA A 201 -29.37 -5.84 -0.50
CA ALA A 201 -30.00 -6.63 -1.56
C ALA A 201 -31.07 -5.80 -2.30
N SER A 202 -31.96 -5.15 -1.53
CA SER A 202 -32.97 -4.24 -2.06
C SER A 202 -32.37 -3.07 -2.84
N LYS A 203 -31.30 -2.46 -2.32
CA LYS A 203 -30.63 -1.32 -2.97
C LYS A 203 -30.04 -1.68 -4.34
N TYR A 204 -29.43 -2.87 -4.47
CA TYR A 204 -28.72 -3.27 -5.69
C TYR A 204 -29.55 -4.20 -6.60
N GLY A 205 -30.77 -4.56 -6.21
CA GLY A 205 -31.66 -5.41 -6.99
C GLY A 205 -31.14 -6.84 -7.16
N ILE A 206 -30.54 -7.38 -6.10
CA ILE A 206 -29.97 -8.74 -6.01
C ILE A 206 -30.56 -9.47 -4.79
N THR A 207 -30.30 -10.77 -4.62
CA THR A 207 -30.74 -11.52 -3.44
C THR A 207 -29.83 -11.31 -2.23
N THR A 208 -30.33 -11.66 -1.05
CA THR A 208 -29.54 -11.68 0.20
C THR A 208 -28.36 -12.65 0.12
N GLU A 209 -28.54 -13.79 -0.55
CA GLU A 209 -27.49 -14.77 -0.82
C GLU A 209 -26.42 -14.17 -1.74
N GLU A 210 -26.80 -13.50 -2.83
CA GLU A 210 -25.85 -12.83 -3.74
C GLU A 210 -25.04 -11.74 -3.02
N VAL A 211 -25.67 -10.98 -2.10
CA VAL A 211 -24.96 -10.02 -1.25
C VAL A 211 -23.95 -10.73 -0.35
N HIS A 212 -24.35 -11.84 0.28
CA HIS A 212 -23.47 -12.59 1.17
C HIS A 212 -22.26 -13.17 0.43
N GLU A 213 -22.48 -13.83 -0.70
CA GLU A 213 -21.42 -14.40 -1.54
C GLU A 213 -20.45 -13.31 -1.99
N THR A 214 -20.98 -12.21 -2.54
CA THR A 214 -20.16 -11.04 -2.95
C THR A 214 -19.34 -10.49 -1.79
N TYR A 215 -19.95 -10.35 -0.61
CA TYR A 215 -19.25 -9.84 0.56
C TYR A 215 -18.12 -10.77 1.00
N MET A 216 -18.36 -12.09 1.02
CA MET A 216 -17.35 -13.08 1.39
C MET A 216 -16.20 -13.15 0.37
N ASP A 217 -16.49 -13.03 -0.92
CA ASP A 217 -15.48 -13.01 -1.98
C ASP A 217 -14.58 -11.77 -1.85
N VAL A 218 -15.17 -10.59 -1.61
CA VAL A 218 -14.40 -9.36 -1.39
C VAL A 218 -13.55 -9.45 -0.13
N LEU A 219 -14.10 -9.98 0.98
CA LEU A 219 -13.33 -10.17 2.21
C LEU A 219 -12.18 -11.16 2.03
N THR A 220 -12.39 -12.24 1.29
CA THR A 220 -11.35 -13.23 0.98
C THR A 220 -10.23 -12.59 0.15
N ALA A 221 -10.60 -11.82 -0.88
CA ALA A 221 -9.63 -11.08 -1.68
C ALA A 221 -8.82 -10.07 -0.85
N ARG A 222 -9.48 -9.34 0.07
CA ARG A 222 -8.80 -8.43 1.03
C ARG A 222 -7.83 -9.19 1.95
N TYR A 223 -8.26 -10.32 2.49
CA TYR A 223 -7.44 -11.14 3.39
C TYR A 223 -6.22 -11.73 2.68
N ASP A 224 -6.39 -12.27 1.49
CA ASP A 224 -5.29 -12.82 0.68
C ASP A 224 -4.26 -11.74 0.32
N LEU A 225 -4.73 -10.51 0.09
CA LEU A 225 -3.86 -9.33 -0.07
C LEU A 225 -3.05 -9.07 1.20
N ALA A 226 -3.73 -8.98 2.36
CA ALA A 226 -3.11 -8.69 3.65
C ALA A 226 -2.12 -9.79 4.09
N LYS A 227 -2.40 -11.04 3.74
CA LYS A 227 -1.48 -12.16 4.00
C LYS A 227 -0.20 -12.02 3.18
N LYS A 228 -0.29 -11.69 1.89
CA LYS A 228 0.89 -11.44 1.04
C LYS A 228 1.73 -10.25 1.53
N GLN A 229 1.12 -9.30 2.25
CA GLN A 229 1.80 -8.15 2.86
C GLN A 229 2.65 -8.49 4.08
N THR A 230 2.30 -9.56 4.80
CA THR A 230 2.91 -9.86 6.11
C THR A 230 4.07 -10.86 6.01
N PHE A 231 4.19 -11.60 4.88
CA PHE A 231 5.13 -12.71 4.72
C PHE A 231 6.15 -12.54 3.59
N ASN A 232 6.27 -11.34 3.02
CA ASN A 232 7.37 -10.91 2.15
C ASN A 232 8.18 -9.83 2.87
#